data_AF-A0A0P7YS71-F1
#
_entry.id   AF-A0A0P7YS71-F1
#
_cell.length_a   1.000
_cell.length_b   1.000
_cell.length_c   1.000
_cell.angle_alpha   90.00
_cell.angle_beta   90.00
_cell.angle_gamma   90.00
#
_symmetry.space_group_name_H-M   'P 1'
#
loop_
_entity.id
_entity.type
_entity.pdbx_description
1 polymer ?
#
loop_
_entity_poly.entity_id
_entity_poly.type
_entity_poly.pdbx_seq_one_letter_code
_entity_poly.pdbx_strand_id
1 'polypeptide(L)'
;MSRPSSKKRKRKSNRKGKSASKTKNVVGLSSLHIDNENKRVVVFTEDMLLNQLRRDGPKIEKSFDRLCQGELVQLSSLVSRTAGLLYSGLAIAQQNNDEIREACAMLLINASNSFGSAVAVLRMGYVLQPGIILRSLLEALSTSLHLLQKPEDLTAYEEHKLSSTKTIAAAKRALPPFGQLYGHFSDNFVHIGRFHKTINPVREYAKGNEALELNLSSLRIAAWLLYVTTELAFNELVKEPSYWQRVEQGYMYNPSEAEKEWMTEFFELDLA
;
A
#
# COMPACT_ATOMS: atom_id res chain seq x y z
N MET A 1 53.40 37.12 -44.35
CA MET A 1 54.46 37.82 -43.58
C MET A 1 53.81 38.58 -42.42
N SER A 2 54.39 38.42 -41.24
CA SER A 2 54.37 39.39 -40.12
C SER A 2 53.09 39.57 -39.27
N ARG A 3 53.21 39.08 -38.03
CA ARG A 3 52.41 39.45 -36.83
C ARG A 3 52.46 40.97 -36.56
N PRO A 4 51.53 41.48 -35.75
CA PRO A 4 51.90 41.86 -34.37
C PRO A 4 50.82 41.47 -33.33
N SER A 5 51.14 40.58 -32.39
CA SER A 5 51.50 40.89 -30.98
C SER A 5 50.42 41.62 -30.17
N SER A 6 49.49 40.84 -29.58
CA SER A 6 48.57 41.30 -28.55
C SER A 6 49.30 41.52 -27.21
N LYS A 7 49.23 42.75 -26.69
CA LYS A 7 49.78 43.13 -25.38
C LYS A 7 48.97 42.48 -24.25
N LYS A 8 49.67 41.72 -23.41
CA LYS A 8 49.22 41.20 -22.11
C LYS A 8 48.73 42.33 -21.20
N ARG A 9 47.46 42.26 -20.77
CA ARG A 9 46.97 43.01 -19.59
C ARG A 9 46.89 42.05 -18.39
N LYS A 10 47.85 42.18 -17.47
CA LYS A 10 47.83 41.56 -16.14
C LYS A 10 46.63 42.09 -15.35
N ARG A 11 45.58 41.28 -15.16
CA ARG A 11 44.56 41.53 -14.13
C ARG A 11 45.11 41.02 -12.80
N LYS A 12 45.49 41.96 -11.93
CA LYS A 12 45.85 41.72 -10.53
C LYS A 12 44.63 41.19 -9.77
N SER A 13 44.87 40.08 -9.08
CA SER A 13 44.21 39.60 -7.87
C SER A 13 43.50 40.69 -7.07
N ASN A 14 42.22 40.45 -6.76
CA ASN A 14 41.61 40.98 -5.56
C ASN A 14 40.71 39.89 -4.93
N ARG A 15 41.36 39.00 -4.18
CA ARG A 15 40.71 38.11 -3.20
C ARG A 15 40.21 38.97 -2.03
N LYS A 16 38.91 39.25 -2.01
CA LYS A 16 38.13 39.56 -0.80
C LYS A 16 36.80 38.82 -0.99
N GLY A 17 36.55 37.69 -0.34
CA GLY A 17 36.41 37.65 1.12
C GLY A 17 35.08 38.28 1.51
N LYS A 18 33.96 37.70 1.07
CA LYS A 18 32.61 37.92 1.61
C LYS A 18 31.93 36.55 1.63
N SER A 19 32.18 35.82 2.71
CA SER A 19 31.17 35.60 3.75
C SER A 19 29.92 34.99 3.14
N ALA A 20 29.94 33.66 3.01
CA ALA A 20 28.72 32.88 2.98
C ALA A 20 27.97 33.23 4.25
N SER A 21 27.00 34.13 4.12
CA SER A 21 25.96 34.37 5.10
C SER A 21 25.34 33.00 5.40
N LYS A 22 25.78 32.38 6.49
CA LYS A 22 24.97 31.38 7.21
C LYS A 22 23.72 32.13 7.63
N THR A 23 22.71 32.13 6.77
CA THR A 23 21.34 32.44 7.16
C THR A 23 21.05 31.46 8.29
N LYS A 24 21.11 31.95 9.54
CA LYS A 24 20.55 31.25 10.68
C LYS A 24 19.10 31.01 10.28
N ASN A 25 18.73 29.76 10.03
CA ASN A 25 17.33 29.40 9.94
C ASN A 25 16.72 29.79 11.28
N VAL A 26 16.01 30.93 11.30
CA VAL A 26 15.19 31.32 12.43
C VAL A 26 14.08 30.28 12.44
N VAL A 27 14.15 29.34 13.38
CA VAL A 27 13.09 28.36 13.58
C VAL A 27 11.89 29.16 14.10
N GLY A 28 10.84 29.27 13.28
CA GLY A 28 9.59 29.92 13.67
C GLY A 28 8.99 29.16 14.84
N LEU A 29 8.88 29.80 16.01
CA LEU A 29 8.28 29.20 17.20
C LEU A 29 6.77 29.43 17.14
N SER A 30 6.01 28.34 17.14
CA SER A 30 4.55 28.40 17.10
C SER A 30 3.94 28.43 18.51
N SER A 31 4.33 27.49 19.38
CA SER A 31 3.88 27.45 20.77
C SER A 31 4.87 26.73 21.69
N LEU A 32 4.67 26.89 22.99
CA LEU A 32 5.51 26.32 24.05
C LEU A 32 4.60 25.72 25.12
N HIS A 33 4.91 24.51 25.57
CA HIS A 33 4.30 23.94 26.77
C HIS A 33 5.39 23.65 27.81
N ILE A 34 5.23 24.22 29.00
CA ILE A 34 6.13 24.02 30.13
C ILE A 34 5.44 23.10 31.12
N ASP A 35 5.95 21.88 31.24
CA ASP A 35 5.54 20.89 32.23
C ASP A 35 6.47 21.02 33.44
N ASN A 36 6.02 21.80 34.44
CA ASN A 36 6.77 22.07 35.66
C ASN A 36 6.92 20.83 36.55
N GLU A 37 5.96 19.92 36.50
CA GLU A 37 5.96 18.69 37.31
C GLU A 37 7.04 17.73 36.83
N ASN A 38 7.12 17.53 35.50
CA ASN A 38 8.12 16.66 34.89
C ASN A 38 9.41 17.40 34.49
N LYS A 39 9.51 18.71 34.77
CA LYS A 39 10.62 19.60 34.40
C LYS A 39 10.97 19.52 32.91
N ARG A 40 9.95 19.55 32.05
CA ARG A 40 10.08 19.44 30.58
C ARG A 40 9.53 20.68 29.90
N VAL A 41 10.19 21.06 28.81
CA VAL A 41 9.73 22.12 27.92
C VAL A 41 9.51 21.49 26.55
N VAL A 42 8.27 21.52 26.06
CA VAL A 42 7.89 21.04 24.74
C VAL A 42 7.72 22.26 23.81
N VAL A 43 8.51 22.29 22.75
CA VAL A 43 8.52 23.38 21.77
C VAL A 43 7.82 22.90 20.50
N PHE A 44 6.84 23.67 20.04
CA PHE A 44 6.16 23.45 18.76
C PHE A 44 6.59 24.54 17.77
N THR A 45 7.03 24.11 16.59
CA THR A 45 7.60 25.01 15.57
C THR A 45 6.68 25.07 14.35
N GLU A 46 6.73 26.17 13.60
CA GLU A 46 5.91 26.37 12.40
C GLU A 46 6.22 25.37 11.27
N ASP A 47 7.40 24.75 11.33
CA ASP A 47 7.92 23.80 10.35
C ASP A 47 7.78 22.33 10.79
N MET A 48 6.96 22.02 11.81
CA MET A 48 6.81 20.65 12.33
C MET A 48 6.48 19.60 11.26
N LEU A 49 5.57 19.90 10.33
CA LEU A 49 5.25 19.01 9.21
C LEU A 49 6.47 18.80 8.29
N LEU A 50 7.18 19.88 7.96
CA LEU A 50 8.37 19.79 7.12
C LEU A 50 9.50 19.02 7.81
N ASN A 51 9.65 19.20 9.13
CA ASN A 51 10.59 18.45 9.95
C ASN A 51 10.21 16.95 9.98
N GLN A 52 8.92 16.64 10.17
CA GLN A 52 8.44 15.26 10.11
C GLN A 52 8.78 14.61 8.76
N LEU A 53 8.52 15.29 7.64
CA LEU A 53 8.74 14.72 6.31
C LEU A 53 10.22 14.66 5.91
N ARG A 54 11.02 15.68 6.23
CA ARG A 54 12.39 15.84 5.70
C ARG A 54 13.48 15.37 6.66
N ARG A 55 13.26 15.49 7.97
CA ARG A 55 14.25 15.16 9.00
C ARG A 55 13.98 13.81 9.63
N ASP A 56 12.74 13.56 10.01
CA ASP A 56 12.36 12.37 10.78
C ASP A 56 11.96 11.21 9.86
N GLY A 57 11.19 11.48 8.80
CA GLY A 57 10.75 10.54 7.77
C GLY A 57 11.89 9.64 7.25
N PRO A 58 13.00 10.19 6.73
CA PRO A 58 14.09 9.37 6.21
C PRO A 58 14.72 8.40 7.23
N LYS A 59 14.70 8.74 8.52
CA LYS A 59 15.20 7.84 9.57
C LYS A 59 14.24 6.70 9.83
N ILE A 60 12.93 7.02 9.88
CA ILE A 60 11.86 6.05 10.06
C ILE A 60 11.84 5.07 8.89
N GLU A 61 11.87 5.59 7.68
CA GLU A 61 11.94 4.79 6.45
C GLU A 61 13.15 3.85 6.46
N LYS A 62 14.33 4.36 6.82
CA LYS A 62 15.55 3.53 6.93
C LYS A 62 15.41 2.43 7.99
N SER A 63 14.75 2.73 9.11
CA SER A 63 14.50 1.73 10.15
C SER A 63 13.53 0.63 9.68
N PHE A 64 12.51 1.00 8.90
CA PHE A 64 11.58 0.07 8.25
C PHE A 64 12.31 -0.79 7.23
N ASP A 65 13.00 -0.19 6.26
CA ASP A 65 13.70 -0.90 5.18
C ASP A 65 14.70 -1.93 5.74
N ARG A 66 15.41 -1.57 6.82
CA ARG A 66 16.34 -2.48 7.49
C ARG A 66 15.64 -3.70 8.12
N LEU A 67 14.45 -3.51 8.69
CA LEU A 67 13.74 -4.57 9.41
C LEU A 67 12.89 -5.43 8.48
N CYS A 68 12.33 -4.84 7.42
CA CYS A 68 11.27 -5.45 6.61
C CYS A 68 11.75 -5.89 5.21
N GLN A 69 13.06 -5.89 4.95
CA GLN A 69 13.60 -6.18 3.62
C GLN A 69 13.15 -7.57 3.11
N GLY A 70 13.11 -8.58 3.97
CA GLY A 70 12.72 -9.93 3.59
C GLY A 70 11.24 -10.01 3.20
N GLU A 71 10.40 -9.38 4.00
CA GLU A 71 8.96 -9.30 3.83
C GLU A 71 8.61 -8.53 2.55
N LEU A 72 9.30 -7.41 2.30
CA LEU A 72 9.12 -6.63 1.07
C LEU A 72 9.50 -7.45 -0.18
N VAL A 73 10.53 -8.28 -0.12
CA VAL A 73 10.91 -9.17 -1.24
C VAL A 73 9.81 -10.20 -1.51
N GLN A 74 9.26 -10.82 -0.46
CA GLN A 74 8.17 -11.78 -0.60
C GLN A 74 6.90 -11.13 -1.17
N LEU A 75 6.49 -9.98 -0.62
CA LEU A 75 5.36 -9.21 -1.12
C LEU A 75 5.57 -8.78 -2.57
N SER A 76 6.78 -8.31 -2.91
CA SER A 76 7.14 -7.88 -4.26
C SER A 76 7.00 -9.01 -5.27
N SER A 77 7.39 -10.23 -4.92
CA SER A 77 7.23 -11.41 -5.79
C SER A 77 5.76 -11.65 -6.14
N LEU A 78 4.87 -11.68 -5.13
CA LEU A 78 3.45 -11.91 -5.34
C LEU A 78 2.78 -10.78 -6.12
N VAL A 79 3.07 -9.52 -5.75
CA VAL A 79 2.54 -8.34 -6.44
C VAL A 79 3.00 -8.28 -7.89
N SER A 80 4.24 -8.70 -8.19
CA SER A 80 4.74 -8.74 -9.56
C SER A 80 4.00 -9.77 -10.41
N ARG A 81 3.71 -10.95 -9.85
CA ARG A 81 2.87 -11.97 -10.51
C ARG A 81 1.46 -11.44 -10.78
N THR A 82 0.84 -10.83 -9.78
CA THR A 82 -0.47 -10.17 -9.91
C THR A 82 -0.44 -9.12 -11.02
N ALA A 83 0.53 -8.22 -11.01
CA ALA A 83 0.64 -7.15 -12.00
C ALA A 83 0.80 -7.70 -13.42
N GLY A 84 1.66 -8.71 -13.60
CA GLY A 84 1.84 -9.36 -14.91
C GLY A 84 0.54 -9.94 -15.46
N LEU A 85 -0.22 -10.66 -14.62
CA LEU A 85 -1.51 -11.21 -15.00
C LEU A 85 -2.55 -10.10 -15.28
N LEU A 86 -2.60 -9.09 -14.42
CA LEU A 86 -3.56 -8.00 -14.47
C LEU A 86 -3.41 -7.13 -15.73
N TYR A 87 -2.18 -6.71 -16.06
CA TYR A 87 -1.94 -5.89 -17.25
C TYR A 87 -2.08 -6.68 -18.54
N SER A 88 -1.66 -7.96 -18.56
CA SER A 88 -1.89 -8.84 -19.71
C SER A 88 -3.39 -9.11 -19.92
N GLY A 89 -4.10 -9.35 -18.81
CA GLY A 89 -5.54 -9.57 -18.77
C GLY A 89 -6.33 -8.37 -19.28
N LEU A 90 -5.98 -7.16 -18.83
CA LEU A 90 -6.59 -5.92 -19.32
C LEU A 90 -6.41 -5.76 -20.83
N ALA A 91 -5.19 -5.95 -21.33
CA ALA A 91 -4.91 -5.80 -22.76
C ALA A 91 -5.75 -6.77 -23.61
N ILE A 92 -5.90 -8.02 -23.16
CA ILE A 92 -6.70 -9.04 -23.83
C ILE A 92 -8.20 -8.74 -23.72
N ALA A 93 -8.68 -8.30 -22.55
CA ALA A 93 -10.07 -7.92 -22.35
C ALA A 93 -10.48 -6.78 -23.30
N GLN A 94 -9.63 -5.76 -23.44
CA GLN A 94 -9.84 -4.65 -24.37
C GLN A 94 -9.87 -5.11 -25.83
N GLN A 95 -8.95 -6.00 -26.22
CA GLN A 95 -8.94 -6.56 -27.59
C GLN A 95 -10.22 -7.35 -27.90
N ASN A 96 -10.78 -8.03 -26.89
CA ASN A 96 -11.97 -8.85 -27.03
C ASN A 96 -13.28 -8.09 -26.77
N ASN A 97 -13.23 -6.80 -26.41
CA ASN A 97 -14.37 -6.02 -25.92
C ASN A 97 -15.10 -6.71 -24.75
N ASP A 98 -14.34 -7.31 -23.83
CA ASP A 98 -14.87 -7.92 -22.60
C ASP A 98 -14.99 -6.85 -21.50
N GLU A 99 -16.11 -6.13 -21.53
CA GLU A 99 -16.39 -5.00 -20.63
C GLU A 99 -16.33 -5.38 -19.15
N ILE A 100 -16.73 -6.60 -18.79
CA ILE A 100 -16.69 -7.10 -17.40
C ILE A 100 -15.26 -7.22 -16.92
N ARG A 101 -14.40 -7.89 -17.70
CA ARG A 101 -13.00 -8.09 -17.31
C ARG A 101 -12.22 -6.78 -17.38
N GLU A 102 -12.56 -5.87 -18.29
CA GLU A 102 -12.00 -4.52 -18.30
C GLU A 102 -12.36 -3.74 -17.03
N ALA A 103 -13.65 -3.73 -16.64
CA ALA A 103 -14.10 -3.09 -15.40
C ALA A 103 -13.40 -3.69 -14.16
N CYS A 104 -13.32 -5.02 -14.09
CA CYS A 104 -12.62 -5.72 -13.01
C CYS A 104 -11.11 -5.39 -13.00
N ALA A 105 -10.45 -5.35 -14.16
CA ALA A 105 -9.05 -4.95 -14.23
C ALA A 105 -8.82 -3.54 -13.69
N MET A 106 -9.66 -2.57 -14.06
CA MET A 106 -9.55 -1.20 -13.54
C MET A 106 -9.73 -1.14 -12.02
N LEU A 107 -10.68 -1.89 -11.46
CA LEU A 107 -10.85 -2.01 -10.01
C LEU A 107 -9.60 -2.62 -9.35
N LEU A 108 -9.07 -3.70 -9.91
CA LEU A 108 -7.90 -4.41 -9.38
C LEU A 108 -6.59 -3.62 -9.51
N ILE A 109 -6.45 -2.77 -10.55
CA ILE A 109 -5.31 -1.85 -10.68
C ILE A 109 -5.37 -0.80 -9.57
N ASN A 110 -6.56 -0.22 -9.32
CA ASN A 110 -6.74 0.71 -8.22
C ASN A 110 -6.54 0.03 -6.85
N ALA A 111 -6.98 -1.21 -6.70
CA ALA A 111 -6.70 -2.02 -5.52
C ALA A 111 -5.18 -2.23 -5.32
N SER A 112 -4.43 -2.48 -6.40
CA SER A 112 -2.96 -2.58 -6.37
C SER A 112 -2.30 -1.26 -5.96
N ASN A 113 -2.83 -0.12 -6.39
CA ASN A 113 -2.36 1.21 -5.96
C ASN A 113 -2.64 1.45 -4.46
N SER A 114 -3.81 1.04 -3.97
CA SER A 114 -4.14 1.07 -2.54
C SER A 114 -3.18 0.19 -1.74
N PHE A 115 -2.83 -1.00 -2.24
CA PHE A 115 -1.82 -1.85 -1.61
C PHE A 115 -0.47 -1.14 -1.49
N GLY A 116 0.07 -0.61 -2.60
CA GLY A 116 1.35 0.12 -2.58
C GLY A 116 1.32 1.35 -1.66
N SER A 117 0.19 2.05 -1.60
CA SER A 117 -0.02 3.18 -0.70
C SER A 117 -0.01 2.78 0.77
N ALA A 118 -0.63 1.64 1.12
CA ALA A 118 -0.61 1.10 2.47
C ALA A 118 0.84 0.76 2.92
N VAL A 119 1.63 0.16 2.03
CA VAL A 119 3.06 -0.10 2.28
C VAL A 119 3.83 1.21 2.47
N ALA A 120 3.64 2.21 1.60
CA ALA A 120 4.35 3.48 1.68
C ALA A 120 4.04 4.24 2.98
N VAL A 121 2.77 4.27 3.39
CA VAL A 121 2.32 4.92 4.63
C VAL A 121 2.87 4.19 5.85
N LEU A 122 2.89 2.85 5.84
CA LEU A 122 3.54 2.08 6.89
C LEU A 122 5.04 2.37 6.94
N ARG A 123 5.72 2.39 5.79
CA ARG A 123 7.16 2.72 5.70
C ARG A 123 7.49 4.09 6.31
N MET A 124 6.56 5.04 6.25
CA MET A 124 6.69 6.36 6.87
C MET A 124 6.41 6.41 8.38
N GLY A 125 6.06 5.29 9.02
CA GLY A 125 5.84 5.20 10.47
C GLY A 125 4.38 5.23 10.92
N TYR A 126 3.42 5.31 10.00
CA TYR A 126 2.00 5.37 10.34
C TYR A 126 1.43 3.96 10.44
N VAL A 127 1.18 3.49 11.66
CA VAL A 127 0.76 2.09 11.91
C VAL A 127 -0.76 1.87 11.90
N LEU A 128 -1.57 2.92 12.04
CA LEU A 128 -3.04 2.81 12.02
C LEU A 128 -3.61 2.99 10.60
N GLN A 129 -2.94 3.77 9.77
CA GLN A 129 -3.45 4.22 8.48
C GLN A 129 -3.46 3.12 7.40
N PRO A 130 -2.52 2.15 7.36
CA PRO A 130 -2.52 1.12 6.34
C PRO A 130 -3.81 0.29 6.36
N GLY A 131 -4.36 -0.04 7.53
CA GLY A 131 -5.62 -0.79 7.63
C GLY A 131 -6.82 -0.06 7.01
N ILE A 132 -6.87 1.28 7.13
CA ILE A 132 -7.90 2.11 6.48
C ILE A 132 -7.76 2.03 4.95
N ILE A 133 -6.54 2.08 4.43
CA ILE A 133 -6.26 2.00 3.00
C ILE A 133 -6.58 0.59 2.46
N LEU A 134 -6.16 -0.46 3.17
CA LEU A 134 -6.44 -1.84 2.82
C LEU A 134 -7.94 -2.14 2.81
N ARG A 135 -8.74 -1.44 3.63
CA ARG A 135 -10.19 -1.56 3.57
C ARG A 135 -10.77 -1.17 2.20
N SER A 136 -10.23 -0.11 1.58
CA SER A 136 -10.64 0.31 0.23
C SER A 136 -10.24 -0.72 -0.83
N LEU A 137 -9.06 -1.33 -0.69
CA LEU A 137 -8.66 -2.47 -1.51
C LEU A 137 -9.70 -3.60 -1.43
N LEU A 138 -10.16 -3.97 -0.23
CA LEU A 138 -11.15 -5.03 -0.05
C LEU A 138 -12.50 -4.72 -0.71
N GLU A 139 -12.96 -3.46 -0.73
CA GLU A 139 -14.16 -3.08 -1.49
C GLU A 139 -13.97 -3.40 -2.98
N ALA A 140 -12.87 -2.94 -3.57
CA ALA A 140 -12.57 -3.16 -4.99
C ALA A 140 -12.47 -4.65 -5.34
N LEU A 141 -11.85 -5.46 -4.47
CA LEU A 141 -11.84 -6.92 -4.63
C LEU A 141 -13.25 -7.50 -4.57
N SER A 142 -14.07 -7.09 -3.60
CA SER A 142 -15.43 -7.61 -3.45
C SER A 142 -16.32 -7.29 -4.66
N THR A 143 -16.19 -6.08 -5.20
CA THR A 143 -16.92 -5.64 -6.40
C THR A 143 -16.46 -6.43 -7.62
N SER A 144 -15.15 -6.65 -7.78
CA SER A 144 -14.62 -7.47 -8.87
C SER A 144 -15.13 -8.92 -8.79
N LEU A 145 -15.04 -9.55 -7.61
CA LEU A 145 -15.58 -10.89 -7.38
C LEU A 145 -17.08 -10.97 -7.68
N HIS A 146 -17.84 -9.95 -7.33
CA HIS A 146 -19.28 -9.88 -7.62
C HIS A 146 -19.55 -9.81 -9.13
N LEU A 147 -18.92 -8.88 -9.84
CA LEU A 147 -19.14 -8.68 -11.28
C LEU A 147 -18.74 -9.92 -12.10
N LEU A 148 -17.68 -10.63 -11.70
CA LEU A 148 -17.28 -11.89 -12.34
C LEU A 148 -18.30 -13.02 -12.18
N GLN A 149 -19.08 -13.00 -11.10
CA GLN A 149 -20.14 -13.98 -10.84
C GLN A 149 -21.52 -13.54 -11.34
N LYS A 150 -21.73 -12.23 -11.48
CA LYS A 150 -23.00 -11.61 -11.89
C LYS A 150 -22.76 -10.53 -12.95
N PRO A 151 -22.43 -10.92 -14.18
CA PRO A 151 -22.17 -9.97 -15.26
C PRO A 151 -23.33 -9.01 -15.53
N GLU A 152 -24.56 -9.44 -15.28
CA GLU A 152 -25.78 -8.65 -15.45
C GLU A 152 -25.84 -7.39 -14.55
N ASP A 153 -25.06 -7.34 -13.47
CA ASP A 153 -24.99 -6.19 -12.57
C ASP A 153 -23.99 -5.10 -13.05
N LEU A 154 -23.35 -5.26 -14.22
CA LEU A 154 -22.40 -4.28 -14.78
C LEU A 154 -23.04 -2.89 -14.95
N THR A 155 -24.24 -2.82 -15.54
CA THR A 155 -24.93 -1.53 -15.72
C THR A 155 -25.18 -0.83 -14.37
N ALA A 156 -25.55 -1.58 -13.34
CA ALA A 156 -25.74 -1.00 -12.01
C ALA A 156 -24.41 -0.50 -11.40
N TYR A 157 -23.29 -1.16 -11.71
CA TYR A 157 -21.96 -0.69 -11.32
C TYR A 157 -21.59 0.61 -12.04
N GLU A 158 -21.76 0.67 -13.36
CA GLU A 158 -21.45 1.86 -14.18
C GLU A 158 -22.29 3.08 -13.78
N GLU A 159 -23.55 2.85 -13.41
CA GLU A 159 -24.45 3.90 -12.92
C GLU A 159 -24.25 4.25 -11.44
N HIS A 160 -23.26 3.65 -10.76
CA HIS A 160 -22.98 3.83 -9.33
C HIS A 160 -24.16 3.45 -8.41
N LYS A 161 -25.01 2.52 -8.83
CA LYS A 161 -26.16 1.99 -8.07
C LYS A 161 -25.89 0.63 -7.43
N LEU A 162 -24.77 -0.01 -7.75
CA LEU A 162 -24.40 -1.28 -7.17
C LEU A 162 -24.06 -1.12 -5.66
N SER A 163 -24.80 -1.84 -4.82
CA SER A 163 -24.63 -1.77 -3.37
C SER A 163 -23.39 -2.56 -2.91
N SER A 164 -22.51 -1.92 -2.14
CA SER A 164 -21.35 -2.57 -1.52
C SER A 164 -21.74 -3.78 -0.66
N THR A 165 -22.83 -3.69 0.11
CA THR A 165 -23.32 -4.82 0.93
C THR A 165 -23.57 -6.08 0.09
N LYS A 166 -24.06 -5.92 -1.15
CA LYS A 166 -24.25 -7.04 -2.08
C LYS A 166 -22.90 -7.63 -2.54
N THR A 167 -21.95 -6.77 -2.91
CA THR A 167 -20.64 -7.21 -3.41
C THR A 167 -19.85 -7.95 -2.33
N ILE A 168 -19.88 -7.45 -1.10
CA ILE A 168 -19.25 -8.09 0.07
C ILE A 168 -19.87 -9.45 0.35
N ALA A 169 -21.20 -9.57 0.29
CA ALA A 169 -21.89 -10.85 0.50
C ALA A 169 -21.55 -11.88 -0.60
N ALA A 170 -21.32 -11.43 -1.84
CA ALA A 170 -20.81 -12.30 -2.91
C ALA A 170 -19.36 -12.73 -2.63
N ALA A 171 -18.49 -11.80 -2.26
CA ALA A 171 -17.08 -12.08 -1.95
C ALA A 171 -16.91 -13.08 -0.79
N LYS A 172 -17.68 -12.92 0.29
CA LYS A 172 -17.70 -13.85 1.44
C LYS A 172 -18.05 -15.29 1.04
N ARG A 173 -18.93 -15.46 0.05
CA ARG A 173 -19.34 -16.78 -0.45
C ARG A 173 -18.30 -17.37 -1.40
N ALA A 174 -17.72 -16.54 -2.25
CA ALA A 174 -16.75 -16.98 -3.25
C ALA A 174 -15.38 -17.33 -2.65
N LEU A 175 -14.96 -16.59 -1.62
CA LEU A 175 -13.64 -16.72 -1.01
C LEU A 175 -13.77 -16.72 0.51
N PRO A 176 -13.87 -17.89 1.17
CA PRO A 176 -14.20 -17.97 2.60
C PRO A 176 -13.32 -17.12 3.53
N PRO A 177 -11.98 -17.01 3.33
CA PRO A 177 -11.13 -16.15 4.17
C PRO A 177 -11.48 -14.66 4.09
N PHE A 178 -12.13 -14.20 3.01
CA PHE A 178 -12.46 -12.79 2.79
C PHE A 178 -13.31 -12.19 3.91
N GLY A 179 -14.28 -12.96 4.43
CA GLY A 179 -15.25 -12.46 5.40
C GLY A 179 -14.64 -12.10 6.75
N GLN A 180 -13.71 -12.92 7.24
CA GLN A 180 -13.02 -12.70 8.50
C GLN A 180 -12.14 -11.45 8.42
N LEU A 181 -11.41 -11.30 7.31
CA LEU A 181 -10.51 -10.17 7.09
C LEU A 181 -11.26 -8.85 6.95
N TYR A 182 -12.34 -8.85 6.17
CA TYR A 182 -13.20 -7.68 6.03
C TYR A 182 -13.73 -7.21 7.40
N GLY A 183 -14.16 -8.14 8.26
CA GLY A 183 -14.58 -7.85 9.63
C GLY A 183 -13.44 -7.25 10.45
N HIS A 184 -12.28 -7.91 10.45
CA HIS A 184 -11.08 -7.44 11.15
C HIS A 184 -10.71 -6.00 10.80
N PHE A 185 -10.64 -5.65 9.50
CA PHE A 185 -10.30 -4.28 9.09
C PHE A 185 -11.37 -3.27 9.48
N SER A 186 -12.65 -3.64 9.35
CA SER A 186 -13.77 -2.76 9.69
C SER A 186 -13.76 -2.42 11.19
N ASP A 187 -13.62 -3.43 12.05
CA ASP A 187 -13.71 -3.27 13.51
C ASP A 187 -12.50 -2.55 14.11
N ASN A 188 -11.31 -2.80 13.56
CA ASN A 188 -10.07 -2.31 14.17
C ASN A 188 -9.54 -1.00 13.57
N PHE A 189 -9.83 -0.71 12.29
CA PHE A 189 -9.22 0.41 11.57
C PHE A 189 -10.22 1.42 11.02
N VAL A 190 -11.42 0.99 10.62
CA VAL A 190 -12.43 1.89 10.03
C VAL A 190 -13.33 2.48 11.11
N HIS A 191 -13.84 1.64 11.99
CA HIS A 191 -14.61 2.07 13.15
C HIS A 191 -13.67 2.54 14.25
N ILE A 192 -14.11 3.52 15.05
CA ILE A 192 -13.35 4.03 16.20
C ILE A 192 -13.25 2.93 17.27
N GLY A 193 -12.22 2.11 17.13
CA GLY A 193 -11.94 0.97 17.99
C GLY A 193 -10.81 1.21 18.99
N ARG A 194 -10.23 0.12 19.49
CA ARG A 194 -9.14 0.13 20.48
C ARG A 194 -7.94 0.98 20.02
N PHE A 195 -7.53 0.86 18.76
CA PHE A 195 -6.34 1.53 18.24
C PHE A 195 -6.48 3.06 18.11
N HIS A 196 -7.71 3.57 18.17
CA HIS A 196 -8.01 5.00 18.12
C HIS A 196 -8.01 5.66 19.51
N LYS A 197 -7.99 4.86 20.59
CA LYS A 197 -7.99 5.35 21.97
C LYS A 197 -6.58 5.63 22.51
N THR A 198 -5.55 5.40 21.70
CA THR A 198 -4.15 5.59 22.04
C THR A 198 -3.46 6.48 21.02
N ILE A 199 -2.53 7.31 21.47
CA ILE A 199 -1.64 8.04 20.56
C ILE A 199 -0.67 7.03 19.93
N ASN A 200 -0.64 6.97 18.61
CA ASN A 200 0.29 6.15 17.84
C ASN A 200 1.38 7.06 17.25
N PRO A 201 2.49 7.30 17.98
CA PRO A 201 3.51 8.22 17.53
C PRO A 201 4.24 7.70 16.28
N VAL A 202 4.49 8.59 15.33
CA VAL A 202 5.26 8.32 14.12
C VAL A 202 6.74 8.35 14.49
N ARG A 203 7.39 7.18 14.53
CA ARG A 203 8.76 7.02 15.04
C ARG A 203 9.48 5.86 14.36
N GLU A 204 10.80 5.79 14.57
CA GLU A 204 11.61 4.69 14.07
C GLU A 204 11.13 3.33 14.61
N TYR A 205 11.19 2.33 13.75
CA TYR A 205 10.84 0.96 14.08
C TYR A 205 12.00 0.27 14.83
N ALA A 206 11.61 -0.58 15.78
CA ALA A 206 12.49 -1.46 16.52
C ALA A 206 12.05 -2.92 16.34
N LYS A 207 12.94 -3.86 16.60
CA LYS A 207 12.62 -5.30 16.57
C LYS A 207 11.54 -5.62 17.61
N GLY A 208 10.58 -6.49 17.27
CA GLY A 208 9.45 -6.83 18.14
C GLY A 208 8.38 -5.74 18.21
N ASN A 209 8.27 -4.90 17.18
CA ASN A 209 7.20 -3.92 17.10
C ASN A 209 5.91 -4.60 16.65
N GLU A 210 5.05 -4.93 17.61
CA GLU A 210 3.77 -5.63 17.37
C GLU A 210 2.89 -4.94 16.32
N ALA A 211 2.85 -3.60 16.31
CA ALA A 211 2.04 -2.87 15.34
C ALA A 211 2.59 -3.00 13.92
N LEU A 212 3.92 -3.05 13.76
CA LEU A 212 4.56 -3.31 12.48
C LEU A 212 4.26 -4.75 12.01
N GLU A 213 4.43 -5.73 12.88
CA GLU A 213 4.19 -7.16 12.59
C GLU A 213 2.73 -7.41 12.15
N LEU A 214 1.76 -6.82 12.88
CA LEU A 214 0.34 -6.90 12.52
C LEU A 214 0.06 -6.29 11.13
N ASN A 215 0.67 -5.15 10.82
CA ASN A 215 0.52 -4.52 9.51
C ASN A 215 1.19 -5.35 8.40
N LEU A 216 2.34 -5.97 8.65
CA LEU A 216 2.99 -6.85 7.68
C LEU A 216 2.13 -8.08 7.39
N SER A 217 1.56 -8.73 8.41
CA SER A 217 0.60 -9.83 8.22
C SER A 217 -0.62 -9.37 7.41
N SER A 218 -1.20 -8.21 7.75
CA SER A 218 -2.29 -7.58 7.00
C SER A 218 -1.96 -7.35 5.53
N LEU A 219 -0.73 -6.89 5.24
CA LEU A 219 -0.23 -6.69 3.88
C LEU A 219 -0.07 -8.02 3.12
N ARG A 220 0.49 -9.06 3.75
CA ARG A 220 0.62 -10.39 3.11
C ARG A 220 -0.73 -10.92 2.67
N ILE A 221 -1.71 -10.87 3.56
CA ILE A 221 -3.06 -11.34 3.26
C ILE A 221 -3.73 -10.51 2.17
N ALA A 222 -3.58 -9.18 2.21
CA ALA A 222 -4.14 -8.30 1.17
C ALA A 222 -3.50 -8.54 -0.20
N ALA A 223 -2.18 -8.73 -0.27
CA ALA A 223 -1.47 -9.07 -1.50
C ALA A 223 -1.94 -10.41 -2.07
N TRP A 224 -2.17 -11.40 -1.21
CA TRP A 224 -2.75 -12.69 -1.58
C TRP A 224 -4.18 -12.56 -2.10
N LEU A 225 -5.07 -11.89 -1.38
CA LEU A 225 -6.45 -11.67 -1.83
C LEU A 225 -6.50 -10.99 -3.20
N LEU A 226 -5.62 -10.02 -3.42
CA LEU A 226 -5.47 -9.33 -4.69
C LEU A 226 -5.01 -10.29 -5.80
N TYR A 227 -4.02 -11.15 -5.55
CA TYR A 227 -3.60 -12.19 -6.49
C TYR A 227 -4.75 -13.16 -6.81
N VAL A 228 -5.38 -13.75 -5.79
CA VAL A 228 -6.47 -14.72 -5.96
C VAL A 228 -7.62 -14.13 -6.75
N THR A 229 -8.02 -12.88 -6.48
CA THR A 229 -9.09 -12.24 -7.23
C THR A 229 -8.68 -11.97 -8.69
N THR A 230 -7.42 -11.60 -8.92
CA THR A 230 -6.87 -11.40 -10.27
C THR A 230 -6.80 -12.71 -11.05
N GLU A 231 -6.42 -13.80 -10.38
CA GLU A 231 -6.41 -15.14 -10.98
C GLU A 231 -7.81 -15.58 -11.41
N LEU A 232 -8.85 -15.30 -10.63
CA LEU A 232 -10.23 -15.58 -11.07
C LEU A 232 -10.59 -14.78 -12.33
N ALA A 233 -10.30 -13.48 -12.33
CA ALA A 233 -10.65 -12.59 -13.44
C ALA A 233 -10.01 -13.05 -14.76
N PHE A 234 -8.79 -13.56 -14.69
CA PHE A 234 -7.97 -13.93 -15.85
C PHE A 234 -7.52 -15.39 -15.82
N ASN A 235 -8.37 -16.28 -15.32
CA ASN A 235 -8.03 -17.69 -15.11
C ASN A 235 -7.53 -18.37 -16.38
N GLU A 236 -8.13 -18.06 -17.53
CA GLU A 236 -7.79 -18.60 -18.84
C GLU A 236 -6.37 -18.23 -19.32
N LEU A 237 -5.73 -17.24 -18.70
CA LEU A 237 -4.34 -16.86 -18.98
C LEU A 237 -3.34 -17.61 -18.11
N VAL A 238 -3.82 -18.29 -17.07
CA VAL A 238 -3.00 -19.05 -16.14
C VAL A 238 -3.03 -20.51 -16.56
N LYS A 239 -1.88 -21.02 -16.98
CA LYS A 239 -1.74 -22.40 -17.47
C LYS A 239 -2.19 -23.43 -16.42
N GLU A 240 -1.83 -23.19 -15.16
CA GLU A 240 -2.10 -24.07 -14.02
C GLU A 240 -2.61 -23.20 -12.87
N PRO A 241 -3.93 -22.91 -12.80
CA PRO A 241 -4.50 -22.04 -11.77
C PRO A 241 -4.31 -22.62 -10.36
N SER A 242 -3.86 -21.78 -9.42
CA SER A 242 -3.58 -22.20 -8.04
C SER A 242 -4.84 -22.30 -7.18
N TYR A 243 -5.83 -21.43 -7.39
CA TYR A 243 -6.95 -21.20 -6.47
C TYR A 243 -8.31 -21.49 -7.07
N TRP A 244 -8.46 -21.31 -8.38
CA TRP A 244 -9.76 -21.39 -9.05
C TRP A 244 -9.80 -22.51 -10.07
N GLN A 245 -10.74 -23.44 -9.87
CA GLN A 245 -11.00 -24.52 -10.81
C GLN A 245 -12.28 -24.25 -11.59
N ARG A 246 -12.22 -24.51 -12.90
CA ARG A 246 -13.38 -24.40 -13.77
C ARG A 246 -14.38 -25.50 -13.45
N VAL A 247 -15.64 -25.12 -13.27
CA VAL A 247 -16.78 -26.02 -13.08
C VAL A 247 -17.82 -25.75 -14.16
N GLU A 248 -18.89 -26.55 -14.23
CA GLU A 248 -19.94 -26.42 -15.26
C GLU A 248 -20.51 -24.98 -15.33
N GLN A 249 -20.68 -24.34 -14.17
CA GLN A 249 -21.15 -22.97 -14.04
C GLN A 249 -20.08 -22.08 -13.40
N GLY A 250 -19.08 -21.71 -14.18
CA GLY A 250 -18.06 -20.74 -13.78
C GLY A 250 -16.87 -21.36 -13.06
N TYR A 251 -16.54 -20.83 -11.88
CA TYR A 251 -15.33 -21.19 -11.13
C TYR A 251 -15.63 -21.45 -9.67
N MET A 252 -14.90 -22.40 -9.09
CA MET A 252 -14.96 -22.75 -7.68
C MET A 252 -13.60 -22.54 -7.03
N TYR A 253 -13.59 -21.93 -5.85
CA TYR A 253 -12.38 -21.81 -5.02
C TYR A 253 -12.00 -23.20 -4.51
N ASN A 254 -10.89 -23.73 -5.01
CA ASN A 254 -10.39 -25.07 -4.66
C ASN A 254 -8.86 -25.12 -4.75
N PRO A 255 -8.15 -24.46 -3.82
CA PRO A 255 -6.70 -24.52 -3.77
C PRO A 255 -6.20 -25.93 -3.44
N SER A 256 -5.06 -26.31 -4.02
CA SER A 256 -4.39 -27.57 -3.69
C SER A 256 -3.89 -27.59 -2.23
N GLU A 257 -3.62 -28.77 -1.68
CA GLU A 257 -3.05 -28.88 -0.31
C GLU A 257 -1.70 -28.15 -0.20
N ALA A 258 -0.84 -28.25 -1.21
CA ALA A 258 0.43 -27.51 -1.25
C ALA A 258 0.20 -25.98 -1.23
N GLU A 259 -0.86 -25.49 -1.88
CA GLU A 259 -1.21 -24.07 -1.84
C GLU A 259 -1.75 -23.67 -0.46
N LYS A 260 -2.50 -24.55 0.22
CA LYS A 260 -2.95 -24.32 1.60
C LYS A 260 -1.81 -24.30 2.60
N GLU A 261 -0.85 -25.21 2.46
CA GLU A 261 0.39 -25.21 3.24
C GLU A 261 1.17 -23.92 3.01
N TRP A 262 1.38 -23.53 1.74
CA TRP A 262 2.05 -22.28 1.40
C TRP A 262 1.32 -21.06 1.98
N MET A 263 -0.01 -21.00 1.91
CA MET A 263 -0.80 -19.92 2.52
C MET A 263 -0.59 -19.84 4.03
N THR A 264 -0.54 -20.98 4.71
CA THR A 264 -0.36 -21.06 6.17
C THR A 264 1.02 -20.52 6.57
N GLU A 265 2.07 -20.92 5.85
CA GLU A 265 3.42 -20.36 6.01
C GLU A 265 3.47 -18.87 5.67
N PHE A 266 2.86 -18.47 4.57
CA PHE A 266 2.91 -17.10 4.06
C PHE A 266 2.17 -16.11 4.96
N PHE A 267 1.06 -16.51 5.57
CA PHE A 267 0.34 -15.63 6.47
C PHE A 267 0.98 -15.50 7.85
N GLU A 268 1.86 -16.45 8.23
CA GLU A 268 2.35 -16.60 9.61
C GLU A 268 1.19 -16.65 10.62
N LEU A 269 0.03 -17.16 10.18
CA LEU A 269 -1.20 -17.28 10.98
C LEU A 269 -1.45 -18.76 11.28
N ASP A 270 -1.57 -19.11 12.55
CA ASP A 270 -2.30 -20.30 12.98
C ASP A 270 -3.78 -20.08 12.63
N LEU A 271 -4.16 -20.41 11.40
CA LEU A 271 -5.56 -20.45 10.97
C LEU A 271 -6.19 -21.72 11.56
N ALA A 272 -6.52 -21.67 12.85
CA ALA A 272 -7.35 -22.65 13.53
C ALA A 272 -8.85 -22.40 13.29
#